data_AF-A0A848TL61-F1
#
_entry.id   AF-A0A848TL61-F1
#
_cell.length_a   1.000
_cell.length_b   1.000
_cell.length_c   1.000
_cell.angle_alpha   90.00
_cell.angle_beta   90.00
_cell.angle_gamma   90.00
#
_symmetry.space_group_name_H-M   'P 1'
#
loop_
_entity.id
_entity.type
_entity.pdbx_description
1 polymer ?
#
loop_
_entity_poly.entity_id
_entity_poly.type
_entity_poly.pdbx_seq_one_letter_code
_entity_poly.pdbx_strand_id
1 'polypeptide(L)' 'MTTRGDKQLTPEAERALAEAEERRKTIKKLDLPTELGGRDGPEPVRYGDWENKGIAVDF' A
#
# COMPACT_ATOMS: atom_id res chain seq x y z
N MET A 1 -9.78 21.65 -4.59
CA MET A 1 -8.62 20.73 -4.49
C MET A 1 -7.87 21.07 -3.21
N THR A 2 -8.17 20.39 -2.10
CA THR A 2 -7.37 20.52 -0.88
C THR A 2 -6.19 19.58 -0.98
N THR A 3 -4.99 20.14 -1.07
CA THR A 3 -3.72 19.43 -1.04
C THR A 3 -3.62 18.65 0.26
N ARG A 4 -3.49 17.33 0.15
CA ARG A 4 -3.36 16.40 1.27
C ARG A 4 -1.93 16.44 1.85
N GLY A 5 -1.34 17.64 1.96
CA GLY A 5 0.09 17.85 2.23
C GLY A 5 0.41 18.86 3.34
N ASP A 6 -0.56 19.66 3.80
CA ASP A 6 -0.30 20.76 4.74
C ASP A 6 -0.67 20.43 6.20
N LYS A 7 -0.69 19.14 6.57
CA LYS A 7 -0.73 18.76 7.98
C LYS A 7 0.69 18.52 8.46
N GLN A 8 1.18 19.44 9.27
CA GLN A 8 2.43 19.23 10.00
C GLN A 8 2.34 17.89 10.74
N LEU A 9 3.30 17.01 10.48
CA LEU A 9 3.37 15.71 11.12
C LEU A 9 3.66 15.94 12.60
N THR A 10 2.95 15.22 13.46
CA THR A 10 3.31 15.21 14.88
C THR A 10 4.63 14.44 15.04
N PRO A 11 5.43 14.71 16.08
CA PRO A 11 6.68 13.99 16.31
C PRO A 11 6.47 12.47 16.45
N GLU A 12 5.29 12.03 16.89
CA GLU A 12 4.92 10.61 16.92
C GLU A 12 4.71 10.03 15.51
N ALA A 13 4.11 10.80 14.60
CA ALA A 13 3.91 10.38 13.21
C ALA A 13 5.24 10.23 12.46
N GLU A 14 6.20 11.13 12.71
CA GLU A 14 7.55 11.03 12.14
C GLU A 14 8.29 9.79 12.65
N ARG A 15 8.20 9.48 13.96
CA ARG A 15 8.80 8.27 14.54
C ARG A 15 8.17 7.00 13.97
N ALA A 16 6.85 6.96 13.83
CA ALA A 16 6.15 5.82 13.26
C ALA A 16 6.55 5.57 11.79
N LEU A 17 6.74 6.64 11.01
CA LEU A 17 7.22 6.53 9.63
C LEU A 17 8.67 6.04 9.57
N ALA A 18 9.54 6.53 10.44
CA ALA A 18 10.93 6.10 10.54
C ALA A 18 11.05 4.60 10.88
N GLU A 19 10.32 4.12 11.89
CA GLU A 19 10.29 2.70 12.25
C GLU A 19 9.75 1.84 11.08
N ALA A 20 8.69 2.30 10.42
CA ALA A 20 8.14 1.60 9.27
C ALA A 20 9.13 1.53 8.10
N GLU A 21 9.95 2.58 7.89
CA GLU A 21 11.04 2.56 6.90
C GLU A 21 12.14 1.56 7.26
N GLU A 22 12.57 1.51 8.53
CA GLU A 22 13.54 0.52 8.99
C GLU A 22 13.04 -0.91 8.79
N ARG A 23 11.74 -1.13 9.06
CA ARG A 23 11.08 -2.41 8.79
C ARG A 23 11.05 -2.75 7.29
N ARG A 24 10.74 -1.77 6.43
CA ARG A 24 10.75 -1.96 4.97
C ARG A 24 12.16 -2.27 4.43
N LYS A 25 13.21 -1.68 5.01
CA LYS A 25 14.61 -1.93 4.61
C LYS A 25 15.08 -3.34 4.99
N THR A 26 14.55 -3.90 6.07
CA THR A 26 14.93 -5.23 6.58
C THR A 26 14.11 -6.37 5.97
N ILE A 27 12.91 -6.09 5.46
CA ILE A 27 12.11 -7.06 4.71
C ILE A 27 12.76 -7.31 3.34
N LYS A 28 13.14 -8.56 3.08
CA LYS A 28 13.55 -8.98 1.74
C LYS A 28 12.36 -8.87 0.81
N LYS A 29 12.51 -8.12 -0.30
CA LYS A 29 11.55 -8.17 -1.40
C LYS A 29 11.44 -9.61 -1.89
N LEU A 30 10.23 -10.14 -1.88
CA LEU A 30 9.92 -11.38 -2.56
C LEU A 30 10.02 -11.11 -4.06
N ASP A 31 10.84 -11.90 -4.75
CA ASP A 31 10.97 -11.87 -6.21
C ASP A 31 9.79 -12.63 -6.82
N LEU A 32 8.63 -11.99 -6.78
CA LEU A 32 7.41 -12.50 -7.39
C LEU A 32 7.35 -12.00 -8.84
N PRO A 33 6.89 -12.83 -9.79
CA PRO A 33 6.65 -12.37 -11.16
C PRO A 33 5.75 -11.15 -11.15
N THR A 34 6.02 -10.20 -12.04
CA THR A 34 5.17 -9.01 -12.20
C THR A 34 3.81 -9.46 -12.72
N GLU A 35 2.76 -9.11 -12.00
CA GLU A 35 1.38 -9.37 -12.45
C GLU A 35 1.08 -8.46 -13.65
N LEU A 36 0.76 -9.07 -14.80
CA LEU A 36 0.41 -8.36 -16.03
C LEU A 36 -1.11 -8.37 -16.21
N GLY A 37 -1.70 -7.20 -16.45
CA GLY A 37 -3.15 -7.06 -16.63
C GLY A 37 -3.96 -6.99 -15.33
N GLY A 38 -3.32 -7.14 -14.17
CA GLY A 38 -3.92 -6.90 -12.85
C GLY A 38 -3.87 -5.43 -12.43
N ARG A 39 -4.72 -5.06 -11.46
CA ARG A 39 -4.70 -3.73 -10.84
C ARG A 39 -3.42 -3.56 -10.00
N ASP A 40 -2.89 -2.34 -9.91
CA ASP A 40 -1.79 -2.03 -8.98
C ASP A 40 -2.12 -2.50 -7.57
N GLY A 41 -1.24 -3.33 -6.99
CA GLY A 41 -1.38 -3.85 -5.64
C GLY A 41 -1.45 -5.38 -5.56
N PRO A 42 -1.58 -5.93 -4.35
CA PRO A 42 -1.71 -7.36 -4.13
C PRO A 42 -2.95 -7.95 -4.80
N GLU A 43 -2.84 -9.17 -5.36
CA GLU A 43 -3.95 -9.81 -6.07
C GLU A 43 -5.22 -9.92 -5.22
N PRO A 44 -6.39 -9.45 -5.70
CA PRO A 44 -7.70 -9.68 -5.08
C PRO A 44 -7.91 -11.14 -4.68
N VAL A 45 -7.50 -12.06 -5.56
CA VAL A 45 -7.62 -13.51 -5.37
C VAL A 45 -6.80 -14.00 -4.16
N ARG A 46 -5.60 -13.42 -3.92
CA ARG A 46 -4.73 -13.80 -2.80
C ARG A 46 -5.24 -13.30 -1.46
N TYR A 47 -5.98 -12.20 -1.43
CA TYR A 47 -6.35 -11.50 -0.20
C TYR A 47 -7.87 -11.36 0.01
N GLY A 48 -8.68 -11.91 -0.89
CA GLY A 48 -10.15 -11.83 -0.83
C GLY A 48 -10.72 -10.43 -1.11
N ASP A 49 -9.90 -9.48 -1.56
CA ASP A 49 -10.30 -8.08 -1.76
C ASP A 49 -10.72 -7.84 -3.22
N TRP A 50 -11.95 -8.24 -3.54
CA TRP A 50 -12.59 -8.04 -4.85
C TRP A 50 -13.28 -6.67 -4.96
N GLU A 51 -13.15 -5.82 -3.94
CA GLU A 51 -13.81 -4.52 -3.91
C GLU A 51 -12.86 -3.39 -4.31
N ASN A 52 -13.29 -2.58 -5.28
CA ASN A 52 -12.63 -1.33 -5.60
C ASN A 52 -13.62 -0.19 -5.43
N LYS A 53 -13.38 0.68 -4.44
CA LYS A 53 -14.25 1.82 -4.11
C LYS A 53 -15.71 1.39 -3.85
N GLY A 54 -15.92 0.23 -3.24
CA GLY A 54 -17.25 -0.32 -2.93
C GLY A 54 -17.98 -0.93 -4.12
N ILE A 55 -17.28 -1.17 -5.23
CA ILE A 55 -17.80 -1.91 -6.39
C ILE A 55 -17.09 -3.26 -6.42
N ALA A 56 -17.86 -4.34 -6.45
CA ALA A 56 -17.32 -5.67 -6.73
C ALA A 56 -16.86 -5.72 -8.18
N VAL A 57 -15.57 -5.96 -8.39
CA VAL A 57 -14.95 -5.98 -9.73
C VAL A 57 -14.52 -7.41 -10.02
N ASP A 58 -15.03 -7.98 -11.12
CA ASP A 58 -14.60 -9.25 -11.71
C ASP A 58 -13.93 -8.96 -13.06
N PHE A 59 -13.07 -9.87 -13.54
CA PHE A 59 -12.10 -9.72 -14.65
C PHE A 59 -12.57 -8.90 -15.89
#